data_AF-A0A1J9RIK7-F1
#
_entry.id   AF-A0A1J9RIK7-F1
#
_cell.length_a   1.000
_cell.length_b   1.000
_cell.length_c   1.000
_cell.angle_alpha   90.00
_cell.angle_beta   90.00
_cell.angle_gamma   90.00
#
_symmetry.space_group_name_H-M   'P 1'
#
loop_
_entity.id
_entity.type
_entity.pdbx_description
1 polymer ?
#
loop_
_entity_poly.entity_id
_entity_poly.type
_entity_poly.pdbx_seq_one_letter_code
_entity_poly.pdbx_strand_id
1 'polypeptide(L)'
;VYDGDGDTCGRFTPPSTDRPSTASSQLTSPDTVAKLRRQIDAAEKAIQDVKNSLTPGLTKRLDKIFKGSMMQAELNAHREGELAGHYRANRRRVVKTTRRQVQVGGILTIKDANRKIATRKAEESKRERNKALRAVGIKPPRITKNQPQRDNSNESQPVADSTVSTEYIDDLYIIDKRGVEY
;
A
#
# COMPACT_ATOMS: atom_id res chain seq x y z
N VAL A 1 23.66 -42.95 -26.39
CA VAL A 1 23.19 -43.14 -25.00
C VAL A 1 23.38 -41.80 -24.33
N TYR A 2 22.28 -41.15 -23.94
CA TYR A 2 22.31 -39.88 -23.22
C TYR A 2 22.50 -40.22 -21.74
N ASP A 3 23.68 -39.91 -21.19
CA ASP A 3 23.91 -40.03 -19.75
C ASP A 3 23.36 -38.78 -19.08
N GLY A 4 22.22 -38.97 -18.40
CA GLY A 4 21.51 -37.93 -17.67
C GLY A 4 22.15 -37.72 -16.31
N ASP A 5 22.96 -36.68 -16.19
CA ASP A 5 23.48 -36.20 -14.91
C ASP A 5 22.33 -35.52 -14.15
N GLY A 6 21.71 -36.28 -13.26
CA GLY A 6 20.70 -35.80 -12.33
C GLY A 6 21.29 -34.71 -11.44
N ASP A 7 20.98 -33.46 -11.77
CA ASP A 7 21.22 -32.28 -10.94
C ASP A 7 20.53 -32.49 -9.59
N THR A 8 21.33 -32.90 -8.61
CA THR A 8 20.89 -33.15 -7.25
C THR A 8 20.58 -31.80 -6.64
N CYS A 9 19.28 -31.48 -6.59
CA CYS A 9 18.74 -30.32 -5.88
C CYS A 9 19.48 -30.15 -4.55
N GLY A 10 20.34 -29.13 -4.49
CA GLY A 10 21.09 -28.77 -3.31
C GLY A 10 20.13 -28.64 -2.12
N ARG A 11 20.26 -29.57 -1.18
CA ARG A 11 19.53 -29.57 0.09
C ARG A 11 19.82 -28.24 0.78
N PHE A 12 18.88 -27.30 0.74
CA PHE A 12 18.92 -26.12 1.58
C PHE A 12 18.87 -26.60 3.02
N THR A 13 20.05 -26.68 3.63
CA THR A 13 20.19 -26.83 5.06
C THR A 13 20.02 -25.42 5.62
N PRO A 14 18.92 -25.10 6.33
CA PRO A 14 18.82 -23.80 6.97
C PRO A 14 20.00 -23.66 7.95
N PRO A 15 20.63 -22.48 8.04
CA PRO A 15 21.68 -22.26 9.02
C PRO A 15 21.13 -22.56 10.42
N SER A 16 21.91 -23.30 11.21
CA SER A 16 21.55 -23.63 12.59
C SER A 16 21.15 -22.37 13.36
N THR A 17 20.03 -22.45 14.05
CA THR A 17 19.47 -21.41 14.92
C THR A 17 20.33 -21.11 16.15
N ASP A 18 21.43 -21.83 16.35
CA ASP A 18 22.35 -21.65 17.48
C ASP A 18 23.43 -20.58 17.21
N ARG A 19 23.05 -19.47 16.58
CA ARG A 19 23.85 -18.25 16.69
C ARG A 19 23.41 -17.54 17.96
N PRO A 20 24.29 -17.23 18.91
CA PRO A 20 23.94 -16.38 20.04
C PRO A 20 23.60 -14.99 19.49
N SER A 21 22.31 -14.78 19.26
CA SER A 21 21.70 -13.51 18.87
C SER A 21 21.32 -12.78 20.16
N THR A 22 22.32 -12.47 20.98
CA THR A 22 22.13 -11.94 22.33
C THR A 22 23.23 -10.94 22.65
N ALA A 23 23.26 -9.83 21.91
CA ALA A 23 23.83 -8.55 22.36
C ALA A 23 23.59 -7.43 21.33
N SER A 24 23.73 -7.74 20.03
CA SER A 24 23.76 -6.68 19.00
C SER A 24 22.38 -6.07 18.70
N SER A 25 21.30 -6.82 18.92
CA SER A 25 19.94 -6.34 18.60
C SER A 25 19.34 -5.43 19.67
N GLN A 26 19.93 -5.33 20.87
CA GLN A 26 19.38 -4.49 21.94
C GLN A 26 19.75 -3.00 21.82
N LEU A 27 20.69 -2.62 20.95
CA LEU A 27 21.11 -1.22 20.73
C LEU A 27 20.43 -0.57 19.51
N THR A 28 19.31 -1.13 19.06
CA THR A 28 18.72 -0.82 17.75
C THR A 28 17.57 0.18 17.79
N SER A 29 17.09 0.56 18.98
CA SER A 29 16.00 1.53 19.10
C SER A 29 16.53 2.94 19.44
N PRO A 30 15.85 4.02 19.00
CA PRO A 30 16.23 5.38 19.39
C PRO A 30 16.34 5.57 20.91
N ASP A 31 15.47 4.90 21.67
CA ASP A 31 15.49 4.92 23.15
C ASP A 31 16.77 4.26 23.70
N THR A 32 17.30 3.24 23.03
CA THR A 32 18.55 2.58 23.43
C THR A 32 19.78 3.42 23.15
N VAL A 33 19.78 4.20 22.05
CA VAL A 33 20.84 5.20 21.77
C VAL A 33 20.84 6.28 22.85
N ALA A 34 19.68 6.78 23.24
CA ALA A 34 19.57 7.78 24.31
C ALA A 34 20.06 7.24 25.67
N LYS A 35 19.76 5.98 25.98
CA LYS A 35 20.30 5.32 27.19
C LYS A 35 21.81 5.14 27.13
N LEU A 36 22.34 4.72 25.98
CA LEU A 36 23.78 4.56 25.78
C LEU A 36 24.52 5.90 25.94
N ARG A 37 23.97 6.99 25.40
CA ARG A 37 24.50 8.35 25.60
C ARG A 37 24.62 8.69 27.07
N ARG A 38 23.53 8.53 27.84
CA ARG A 38 23.53 8.78 29.29
C ARG A 38 24.56 7.94 30.05
N GLN A 39 24.72 6.67 29.67
CA GLN A 39 25.69 5.77 30.30
C GLN A 39 27.13 6.19 29.99
N ILE A 40 27.41 6.60 28.76
CA ILE A 40 28.72 7.13 28.38
C ILE A 40 28.99 8.44 29.13
N ASP A 41 28.03 9.34 29.20
CA ASP A 41 28.17 10.60 29.96
C ASP A 41 28.49 10.34 31.43
N ALA A 42 27.79 9.38 32.05
CA ALA A 42 28.06 8.96 33.43
C ALA A 42 29.45 8.33 33.59
N ALA A 43 29.88 7.50 32.64
CA ALA A 43 31.20 6.89 32.63
C ALA A 43 32.32 7.93 32.43
N GLU A 44 32.13 8.91 31.54
CA GLU A 44 33.06 10.02 31.34
C GLU A 44 33.21 10.87 32.60
N LYS A 45 32.12 11.11 33.34
CA LYS A 45 32.17 11.78 34.64
C LYS A 45 33.00 10.98 35.65
N ALA A 46 32.74 9.69 35.77
CA ALA A 46 33.52 8.84 36.67
C ALA A 46 35.01 8.80 36.28
N ILE A 47 35.34 8.74 34.98
CA ILE A 47 36.72 8.78 34.49
C ILE A 47 37.39 10.11 34.82
N GLN A 48 36.64 11.22 34.77
CA GLN A 48 37.16 12.53 35.13
C GLN A 48 37.55 12.61 36.62
N ASP A 49 36.78 11.97 37.50
CA ASP A 49 37.06 11.94 38.94
C ASP A 49 38.36 11.18 39.27
N VAL A 50 38.66 10.12 38.52
CA VAL A 50 39.88 9.32 38.67
C VAL A 50 40.99 9.68 37.65
N LYS A 51 40.86 10.81 36.95
CA LYS A 51 41.74 11.18 35.83
C LYS A 51 43.24 11.19 36.20
N ASN A 52 43.57 11.55 37.43
CA ASN A 52 44.95 11.63 37.91
C ASN A 52 45.58 10.26 38.20
N SER A 53 44.76 9.19 38.32
CA SER A 53 45.24 7.82 38.52
C SER A 53 45.24 6.99 37.23
N LEU A 54 44.60 7.47 36.16
CA LEU A 54 44.58 6.80 34.87
C LEU A 54 45.80 7.12 34.02
N THR A 55 46.33 6.09 33.34
CA THR A 55 47.32 6.30 32.30
C THR A 55 46.68 6.95 31.06
N PRO A 56 47.38 7.89 30.39
CA PRO A 56 46.83 8.58 29.22
C PRO A 56 46.50 7.62 28.06
N GLY A 57 47.18 6.46 27.99
CA GLY A 57 46.89 5.42 27.01
C GLY A 57 45.52 4.76 27.25
N LEU A 58 45.14 4.53 28.50
CA LEU A 58 43.84 3.95 28.85
C LEU A 58 42.71 4.93 28.54
N THR A 59 42.86 6.21 28.87
CA THR A 59 41.88 7.26 28.54
C THR A 59 41.60 7.33 27.03
N LYS A 60 42.66 7.29 26.19
CA LYS A 60 42.51 7.28 24.73
C LYS A 60 41.77 6.04 24.21
N ARG A 61 42.01 4.87 24.81
CA ARG A 61 41.31 3.63 24.44
C ARG A 61 39.83 3.69 24.81
N LEU A 62 39.50 4.19 25.99
CA LEU A 62 38.11 4.35 26.45
C LEU A 62 37.35 5.33 25.55
N ASP A 63 37.94 6.49 25.23
CA ASP A 63 37.36 7.46 24.31
C ASP A 63 37.08 6.85 22.92
N LYS A 64 38.02 6.05 22.39
CA LYS A 64 37.81 5.33 21.12
C LYS A 64 36.67 4.31 21.21
N ILE A 65 36.54 3.60 22.33
CA ILE A 65 35.45 2.65 22.56
C ILE A 65 34.12 3.38 22.61
N PHE A 66 34.00 4.44 23.40
CA PHE A 66 32.75 5.20 23.52
C PHE A 66 32.29 5.79 22.19
N LYS A 67 33.22 6.40 21.44
CA LYS A 67 32.94 6.92 20.09
C LYS A 67 32.50 5.82 19.13
N GLY A 68 33.21 4.68 19.13
CA GLY A 68 32.88 3.53 18.29
C GLY A 68 31.50 2.95 18.61
N SER A 69 31.21 2.76 19.91
CA SER A 69 29.92 2.26 20.37
C SER A 69 28.77 3.21 20.03
N MET A 70 28.97 4.52 20.17
CA MET A 70 27.96 5.53 19.81
C MET A 70 27.65 5.48 18.31
N MET A 71 28.69 5.54 17.47
CA MET A 71 28.54 5.51 16.02
C MET A 71 27.84 4.23 15.55
N GLN A 72 28.21 3.08 16.12
CA GLN A 72 27.58 1.81 15.79
C GLN A 72 26.11 1.76 16.20
N ALA A 73 25.77 2.30 17.38
CA ALA A 73 24.39 2.35 17.85
C ALA A 73 23.52 3.25 16.96
N GLU A 74 24.03 4.42 16.55
CA GLU A 74 23.33 5.32 15.63
C GLU A 74 23.10 4.70 14.25
N LEU A 75 24.15 4.11 13.66
CA LEU A 75 24.04 3.43 12.37
C LEU A 75 23.01 2.29 12.41
N ASN A 76 22.99 1.53 13.50
CA ASN A 76 22.00 0.47 13.69
C ASN A 76 20.57 1.02 13.83
N ALA A 77 20.38 2.10 14.60
CA ALA A 77 19.07 2.73 14.74
C ALA A 77 18.54 3.28 13.41
N HIS A 78 19.40 3.87 12.58
CA HIS A 78 19.04 4.31 11.23
C HIS A 78 18.63 3.13 10.33
N ARG A 79 19.45 2.07 10.28
CA ARG A 79 19.17 0.86 9.49
C ARG A 79 17.82 0.25 9.84
N GLU A 80 17.52 0.14 11.13
CA GLU A 80 16.28 -0.46 11.62
C GLU A 80 15.07 0.43 11.34
N GLY A 81 15.23 1.75 11.43
CA GLY A 81 14.22 2.73 11.02
C GLY A 81 13.89 2.61 9.52
N GLU A 82 14.90 2.52 8.67
CA GLU A 82 14.74 2.32 7.22
C GLU A 82 14.03 1.01 6.90
N LEU A 83 14.49 -0.10 7.48
CA LEU A 83 13.86 -1.42 7.33
C LEU A 83 12.38 -1.37 7.73
N ALA A 84 12.07 -0.83 8.91
CA ALA A 84 10.69 -0.68 9.37
C ALA A 84 9.84 0.17 8.40
N GLY A 85 10.42 1.24 7.84
CA GLY A 85 9.81 2.07 6.81
C GLY A 85 9.49 1.28 5.54
N HIS A 86 10.47 0.52 5.04
CA HIS A 86 10.31 -0.34 3.86
C HIS A 86 9.23 -1.40 4.06
N TYR A 87 9.22 -2.10 5.20
CA TYR A 87 8.19 -3.10 5.50
C TYR A 87 6.79 -2.47 5.56
N ARG A 88 6.64 -1.30 6.19
CA ARG A 88 5.35 -0.58 6.23
C ARG A 88 4.90 -0.15 4.83
N ALA A 89 5.81 0.37 4.01
CA ALA A 89 5.50 0.77 2.64
C ALA A 89 5.11 -0.44 1.79
N ASN A 90 5.85 -1.54 1.88
CA ASN A 90 5.56 -2.76 1.14
C ASN A 90 4.20 -3.35 1.54
N ARG A 91 3.90 -3.44 2.84
CA ARG A 91 2.59 -3.88 3.33
C ARG A 91 1.45 -3.04 2.75
N ARG A 92 1.62 -1.71 2.67
CA ARG A 92 0.62 -0.82 2.04
C ARG A 92 0.47 -1.07 0.54
N ARG A 93 1.55 -1.41 -0.17
CA ARG A 93 1.50 -1.74 -1.61
C ARG A 93 0.76 -3.06 -1.84
N VAL A 94 1.09 -4.10 -1.07
CA VAL A 94 0.41 -5.42 -1.14
C VAL A 94 -1.09 -5.29 -0.87
N VAL A 95 -1.50 -4.52 0.14
CA VAL A 95 -2.94 -4.29 0.42
C VAL A 95 -3.64 -3.53 -0.72
N LYS A 96 -2.94 -2.64 -1.44
CA LYS A 96 -3.51 -1.91 -2.58
C LYS A 96 -3.67 -2.80 -3.82
N THR A 97 -2.77 -3.75 -4.05
CA THR A 97 -2.86 -4.66 -5.21
C THR A 97 -3.93 -5.72 -5.00
N THR A 98 -4.06 -6.29 -3.79
CA THR A 98 -5.09 -7.31 -3.50
C THR A 98 -6.52 -6.79 -3.57
N ARG A 99 -6.74 -5.47 -3.42
CA ARG A 99 -8.07 -4.84 -3.55
C ARG A 99 -8.52 -4.61 -4.99
N ARG A 100 -7.69 -4.87 -5.99
CA ARG A 100 -8.13 -4.79 -7.39
C ARG A 100 -8.91 -6.06 -7.72
N GLN A 101 -10.23 -6.03 -7.51
CA GLN A 101 -11.10 -7.00 -8.16
C GLN A 101 -10.98 -6.79 -9.68
N VAL A 102 -10.32 -7.73 -10.34
CA VAL A 102 -10.41 -7.87 -11.78
C VAL A 102 -11.81 -8.45 -12.04
N GLN A 103 -12.76 -7.62 -12.44
CA GLN A 103 -13.20 -7.66 -13.82
C GLN A 103 -13.25 -9.01 -14.55
N VAL A 104 -13.63 -10.16 -13.96
CA VAL A 104 -13.49 -11.46 -14.65
C VAL A 104 -14.44 -11.51 -15.86
N GLY A 105 -13.90 -11.19 -17.03
CA GLY A 105 -14.14 -11.80 -18.34
C GLY A 105 -15.56 -11.96 -18.88
N GLY A 106 -16.62 -11.42 -18.27
CA GLY A 106 -17.97 -11.46 -18.85
C GLY A 106 -18.16 -10.40 -19.95
N ILE A 107 -18.97 -10.71 -20.97
CA ILE A 107 -19.41 -9.73 -21.98
C ILE A 107 -20.16 -8.62 -21.23
N LEU A 108 -19.61 -7.40 -21.24
CA LEU A 108 -20.24 -6.24 -20.61
C LEU A 108 -21.45 -5.82 -21.45
N THR A 109 -22.66 -5.91 -20.89
CA THR A 109 -23.85 -5.45 -21.61
C THR A 109 -23.84 -3.92 -21.76
N ILE A 110 -24.52 -3.39 -22.78
CA ILE A 110 -24.66 -1.95 -22.99
C ILE A 110 -25.24 -1.25 -21.75
N LYS A 111 -26.18 -1.91 -21.05
CA LYS A 111 -26.78 -1.41 -19.80
C LYS A 111 -25.73 -1.28 -18.69
N ASP A 112 -24.85 -2.26 -18.53
CA ASP A 112 -23.78 -2.23 -17.53
C ASP A 112 -22.72 -1.19 -17.86
N ALA A 113 -22.40 -1.01 -19.15
CA ALA A 113 -21.50 0.04 -19.61
C ALA A 113 -22.06 1.44 -19.29
N ASN A 114 -23.33 1.69 -19.63
CA ASN A 114 -24.01 2.94 -19.34
C ASN A 114 -24.08 3.22 -17.84
N ARG A 115 -24.37 2.19 -17.03
CA ARG A 115 -24.33 2.27 -15.57
C ARG A 115 -22.96 2.69 -15.05
N LYS A 116 -21.87 2.10 -15.57
CA LYS A 116 -20.49 2.47 -15.21
C LYS A 116 -20.12 3.89 -15.62
N ILE A 117 -20.61 4.35 -16.77
CA ILE A 117 -20.39 5.73 -17.23
C ILE A 117 -21.08 6.70 -16.28
N ALA A 118 -22.33 6.43 -15.90
CA ALA A 118 -23.08 7.26 -14.97
C ALA A 118 -22.42 7.33 -13.58
N THR A 119 -22.00 6.19 -13.02
CA THR A 119 -21.30 6.18 -11.72
C THR A 119 -19.97 6.93 -11.78
N ARG A 120 -19.22 6.79 -12.86
CA ARG A 120 -17.97 7.54 -13.06
C ARG A 120 -18.21 9.04 -13.10
N LYS A 121 -19.20 9.52 -13.87
CA LYS A 121 -19.57 10.94 -13.92
C LYS A 121 -19.96 11.49 -12.55
N ALA A 122 -20.72 10.71 -11.76
CA ALA A 122 -21.10 11.09 -10.40
C ALA A 122 -19.91 11.13 -9.43
N GLU A 123 -18.96 10.20 -9.55
CA GLU A 123 -17.74 10.24 -8.75
C GLU A 123 -16.85 11.43 -9.12
N GLU A 124 -16.72 11.73 -10.40
CA GLU A 124 -15.92 12.84 -10.91
C GLU A 124 -16.46 14.19 -10.44
N SER A 125 -17.76 14.44 -10.61
CA SER A 125 -18.39 15.66 -10.11
C SER A 125 -18.25 15.81 -8.59
N LYS A 126 -18.33 14.71 -7.84
CA LYS A 126 -18.06 14.70 -6.40
C LYS A 126 -16.60 15.03 -6.07
N ARG A 127 -15.64 14.52 -6.85
CA ARG A 127 -14.21 14.84 -6.67
C ARG A 127 -13.93 16.31 -6.96
N GLU A 128 -14.51 16.87 -8.01
CA GLU A 128 -14.41 18.29 -8.35
C GLU A 128 -14.99 19.17 -7.26
N ARG A 129 -16.22 18.86 -6.79
CA ARG A 129 -16.83 19.57 -5.67
C ARG A 129 -15.97 19.53 -4.42
N ASN A 130 -15.41 18.36 -4.08
CA ASN A 130 -14.53 18.21 -2.93
C ASN A 130 -13.20 18.97 -3.10
N LYS A 131 -12.68 19.05 -4.32
CA LYS A 131 -11.48 19.84 -4.66
C LYS A 131 -11.76 21.33 -4.49
N ALA A 132 -12.92 21.81 -4.97
CA ALA A 132 -13.36 23.19 -4.80
C ALA A 132 -13.56 23.56 -3.33
N LEU A 133 -14.21 22.70 -2.53
CA LEU A 133 -14.37 22.92 -1.09
C LEU A 133 -13.02 23.06 -0.37
N ARG A 134 -12.05 22.22 -0.72
CA ARG A 134 -10.68 22.31 -0.17
C ARG A 134 -9.98 23.61 -0.55
N ALA A 135 -10.17 24.10 -1.77
CA ALA A 135 -9.60 25.38 -2.21
C ALA A 135 -10.16 26.58 -1.41
N VAL A 136 -11.40 26.48 -0.94
CA VAL A 136 -12.06 27.51 -0.10
C VAL A 136 -11.86 27.22 1.41
N GLY A 137 -11.03 26.23 1.78
CA GLY A 137 -10.74 25.90 3.18
C GLY A 137 -11.85 25.12 3.92
N ILE A 138 -12.90 24.69 3.22
CA ILE A 138 -14.01 23.92 3.78
C ILE A 138 -13.67 22.42 3.75
N LYS A 139 -13.84 21.74 4.90
CA LYS A 139 -13.63 20.29 5.00
C LYS A 139 -14.74 19.54 4.26
N PRO A 140 -14.42 18.67 3.29
CA PRO A 140 -15.43 17.85 2.61
C PRO A 140 -16.16 16.90 3.57
N PRO A 141 -17.44 16.58 3.30
CA PRO A 141 -18.20 15.65 4.14
C PRO A 141 -17.53 14.26 4.18
N ARG A 142 -17.41 13.69 5.39
CA ARG A 142 -16.90 12.32 5.58
C ARG A 142 -17.87 11.33 4.93
N ILE A 143 -17.37 10.53 3.99
CA ILE A 143 -18.15 9.48 3.34
C ILE A 143 -18.15 8.25 4.24
N THR A 144 -19.25 8.02 4.96
CA THR A 144 -19.53 6.73 5.60
C THR A 144 -20.04 5.78 4.51
N LYS A 145 -19.22 4.80 4.12
CA LYS A 145 -19.67 3.71 3.24
C LYS A 145 -20.53 2.76 4.07
N ASN A 146 -21.83 2.99 4.14
CA ASN A 146 -22.84 1.99 4.53
C ASN A 146 -24.23 2.54 4.17
N GLN A 147 -24.70 2.27 2.96
CA GLN A 147 -26.13 2.04 2.68
C GLN A 147 -26.30 1.59 1.22
N PRO A 148 -26.94 0.43 0.96
CA PRO A 148 -27.56 0.17 -0.33
C PRO A 148 -28.82 1.04 -0.41
N GLN A 149 -28.88 1.94 -1.39
CA GLN A 149 -30.10 2.65 -1.73
C GLN A 149 -31.08 1.62 -2.31
N ARG A 150 -32.13 1.31 -1.53
CA ARG A 150 -33.31 0.58 -2.02
C ARG A 150 -34.16 1.59 -2.79
N ASP A 151 -34.24 1.43 -4.11
CA ASP A 151 -35.21 2.13 -4.93
C ASP A 151 -36.57 1.42 -4.77
N ASN A 152 -37.38 1.89 -3.82
CA ASN A 152 -38.79 1.52 -3.69
C ASN A 152 -39.63 2.78 -3.84
N SER A 153 -40.23 2.99 -5.01
CA SER A 153 -41.43 3.82 -5.17
C SER A 153 -42.22 3.29 -6.36
N ASN A 154 -43.06 2.29 -6.09
CA ASN A 154 -44.24 2.02 -6.88
C ASN A 154 -45.30 3.04 -6.42
N GLU A 155 -45.75 3.92 -7.30
CA GLU A 155 -46.98 4.68 -7.08
C GLU A 155 -47.83 4.58 -8.34
N SER A 156 -49.00 4.00 -8.18
CA SER A 156 -49.97 3.74 -9.24
C SER A 156 -50.70 5.01 -9.65
N GLN A 157 -50.79 5.18 -10.96
CA GLN A 157 -51.73 5.90 -11.85
C GLN A 157 -53.15 6.21 -11.32
N PRO A 158 -53.94 7.17 -11.89
CA PRO A 158 -54.56 6.92 -13.22
C PRO A 158 -55.08 8.08 -14.13
N VAL A 159 -55.46 7.64 -15.34
CA VAL A 159 -56.45 8.14 -16.33
C VAL A 159 -56.09 9.31 -17.26
N ALA A 160 -55.94 9.01 -18.56
CA ALA A 160 -56.93 9.38 -19.59
C ALA A 160 -56.65 8.65 -20.91
N ASP A 161 -57.72 8.07 -21.46
CA ASP A 161 -57.80 7.26 -22.69
C ASP A 161 -57.39 8.01 -23.96
N SER A 162 -56.73 7.31 -24.87
CA SER A 162 -57.01 7.40 -26.31
C SER A 162 -56.44 6.18 -27.02
N THR A 163 -57.34 5.25 -27.29
CA THR A 163 -57.21 4.14 -28.23
C THR A 163 -56.97 4.66 -29.65
N VAL A 164 -55.86 4.28 -30.28
CA VAL A 164 -55.84 3.93 -31.71
C VAL A 164 -54.85 2.77 -31.89
N SER A 165 -55.40 1.59 -32.19
CA SER A 165 -54.70 0.39 -32.61
C SER A 165 -53.91 0.67 -33.89
N THR A 166 -52.67 0.20 -34.00
CA THR A 166 -52.08 -0.06 -35.32
C THR A 166 -51.00 -1.13 -35.24
N GLU A 167 -51.04 -1.99 -36.23
CA GLU A 167 -50.51 -3.33 -36.25
C GLU A 167 -48.99 -3.41 -36.36
N TYR A 168 -48.48 -4.49 -35.79
CA TYR A 168 -47.16 -5.04 -36.01
C TYR A 168 -47.06 -5.49 -37.48
N ILE A 169 -46.21 -4.85 -38.28
CA ILE A 169 -45.80 -5.36 -39.60
C ILE A 169 -44.27 -5.33 -39.68
N ASP A 170 -43.70 -6.53 -39.63
CA ASP A 170 -42.35 -6.89 -40.05
C ASP A 170 -42.32 -6.86 -41.58
N ASP A 171 -41.70 -5.85 -42.19
CA ASP A 171 -41.42 -5.84 -43.63
C ASP A 171 -39.96 -5.47 -43.91
N LEU A 172 -39.14 -6.52 -43.93
CA LEU A 172 -38.20 -6.90 -44.98
C LEU A 172 -37.55 -5.75 -45.79
N TYR A 173 -36.25 -5.56 -45.59
CA TYR A 173 -35.39 -4.77 -46.47
C TYR A 173 -35.36 -5.37 -47.89
N ILE A 174 -35.77 -4.58 -48.88
CA ILE A 174 -35.56 -4.85 -50.31
C ILE A 174 -34.08 -4.57 -50.63
N ILE A 175 -33.34 -5.60 -51.03
CA ILE A 175 -31.96 -5.46 -51.53
C ILE A 175 -32.04 -5.12 -53.03
N ASP A 176 -31.69 -3.87 -53.36
CA ASP A 176 -31.45 -3.43 -54.73
C ASP A 176 -30.20 -4.13 -55.28
N LYS A 177 -30.36 -4.96 -56.32
CA LYS A 177 -29.24 -5.55 -57.07
C LYS A 177 -29.13 -4.87 -58.42
N ARG A 178 -28.47 -3.70 -58.46
CA ARG A 178 -27.93 -3.13 -59.70
C ARG A 178 -26.46 -3.49 -59.85
N GLY A 179 -26.21 -4.33 -60.86
CA GLY A 179 -25.08 -4.29 -61.78
C GLY A 179 -23.72 -4.79 -61.28
N VAL A 180 -23.19 -5.83 -61.93
CA VAL A 180 -21.94 -5.75 -62.73
C VAL A 180 -22.00 -6.83 -63.82
N GLU A 181 -21.94 -6.36 -65.08
CA GLU A 181 -21.78 -7.13 -66.32
C GLU A 181 -20.39 -7.79 -66.38
N TYR A 182 -20.28 -8.98 -67.01
CA TYR A 182 -19.29 -9.33 -68.04
C TYR A 182 -19.70 -10.65 -68.69
#